data_AF-A0A8T1U8D4-F1
#
_entry.id   AF-A0A8T1U8D4-F1
#
_cell.length_a   1.000
_cell.length_b   1.000
_cell.length_c   1.000
_cell.angle_alpha   90.00
_cell.angle_beta   90.00
_cell.angle_gamma   90.00
#
_symmetry.space_group_name_H-M   'P 1'
#
loop_
_entity.id
_entity.type
_entity.pdbx_description
1 polymer ?
#
loop_
_entity_poly.entity_id
_entity_poly.type
_entity_poly.pdbx_seq_one_letter_code
_entity_poly.pdbx_strand_id
1 'polypeptide(L)' 'MHLKTATEQNFRVGIDAQYGGSKLRMMNHACSPATQFHKVRTGRQLMVVVVTVRDIYFGQEITMASGFLCRCEWPG' A
#
# COMPACT_ATOMS: atom_id res chain seq x y z
N MET A 1 -1.16 3.61 -8.26
CA MET A 1 -0.11 2.61 -8.59
C MET A 1 -0.52 1.84 -9.84
N HIS A 2 0.29 1.76 -10.92
CA HIS A 2 -0.06 0.99 -12.14
C HIS A 2 0.60 -0.40 -12.17
N LEU A 3 -0.15 -1.47 -11.92
CA LEU A 3 0.37 -2.84 -11.94
C LEU A 3 0.55 -3.32 -13.39
N LYS A 4 1.73 -3.86 -13.74
CA LYS A 4 2.02 -4.45 -15.06
C LYS A 4 2.11 -5.97 -14.94
N THR A 5 1.15 -6.69 -15.51
CA THR A 5 1.14 -8.16 -15.50
C THR A 5 2.04 -8.72 -16.59
N ALA A 6 2.37 -10.01 -16.51
CA ALA A 6 3.34 -10.67 -17.38
C ALA A 6 2.86 -10.89 -18.82
N THR A 7 1.56 -10.85 -19.07
CA THR A 7 0.97 -11.42 -20.29
C THR A 7 0.68 -10.40 -21.38
N GLU A 8 0.11 -9.22 -21.15
CA GLU A 8 -0.26 -8.34 -22.27
C GLU A 8 -0.25 -6.83 -21.95
N GLN A 9 0.06 -6.04 -23.00
CA GLN A 9 -0.18 -4.60 -23.23
C GLN A 9 -0.76 -3.79 -22.06
N ASN A 10 0.00 -2.89 -21.43
CA ASN A 10 -0.45 -1.67 -20.69
C ASN A 10 -1.84 -1.62 -19.97
N PHE A 11 -2.41 -2.74 -19.53
CA PHE A 11 -3.69 -2.77 -18.85
C PHE A 11 -3.52 -2.28 -17.41
N ARG A 12 -4.42 -1.40 -16.96
CA ARG A 12 -4.47 -0.95 -15.58
C ARG A 12 -5.28 -1.97 -14.79
N VAL A 13 -4.61 -2.71 -13.91
CA VAL A 13 -5.27 -3.63 -12.97
C VAL A 13 -5.25 -3.05 -11.55
N GLY A 14 -6.35 -3.25 -10.83
CA GLY A 14 -6.51 -2.89 -9.42
C GLY A 14 -6.56 -4.13 -8.52
N ILE A 15 -6.25 -3.95 -7.24
CA ILE A 15 -6.45 -4.98 -6.21
C ILE A 15 -7.66 -4.55 -5.39
N ASP A 16 -8.72 -5.36 -5.42
CA ASP A 16 -9.88 -5.19 -4.55
C ASP A 16 -9.72 -6.08 -3.32
N ALA A 17 -9.67 -5.45 -2.14
CA ALA A 17 -9.57 -6.12 -0.85
C ALA A 17 -10.81 -5.88 0.03
N GLN A 18 -11.95 -5.51 -0.56
CA GLN A 18 -13.18 -5.18 0.16
C GLN A 18 -13.69 -6.37 0.97
N TYR A 19 -13.68 -7.58 0.40
CA TYR A 19 -14.25 -8.78 1.05
C TYR A 19 -13.21 -9.84 1.43
N GLY A 20 -11.99 -9.75 0.92
CA GLY A 20 -10.92 -10.71 1.17
C GLY A 20 -9.54 -10.11 1.01
N GLY A 21 -8.56 -10.59 1.77
CA GLY A 21 -7.19 -10.10 1.73
C GLY A 21 -6.43 -10.34 3.03
N SER A 22 -5.20 -9.82 3.10
CA SER A 22 -4.40 -9.86 4.32
C SER A 22 -4.77 -8.74 5.29
N LYS A 23 -4.15 -8.70 6.48
CA LYS A 23 -4.32 -7.61 7.45
C LYS A 23 -3.96 -6.22 6.91
N LEU A 24 -3.22 -6.14 5.79
CA LEU A 24 -2.89 -4.87 5.13
C LEU A 24 -4.13 -4.08 4.70
N ARG A 25 -5.28 -4.74 4.48
CA ARG A 25 -6.56 -4.08 4.15
C ARG A 25 -7.10 -3.18 5.27
N MET A 26 -6.57 -3.31 6.49
CA MET A 26 -6.96 -2.51 7.65
C MET A 26 -6.05 -1.31 7.89
N MET A 27 -5.04 -1.09 7.04
CA MET A 27 -4.09 -0.01 7.21
C MET A 27 -4.76 1.34 6.97
N ASN A 28 -4.71 2.20 7.99
CA ASN A 28 -5.26 3.54 7.89
C ASN A 28 -4.36 4.48 7.08
N HIS A 29 -4.94 5.63 6.74
CA HIS A 29 -4.23 6.68 6.05
C HIS A 29 -3.48 7.61 7.02
N ALA A 30 -2.23 7.98 6.68
CA ALA A 30 -1.58 9.16 7.22
C ALA A 30 -0.88 9.95 6.10
N CYS A 31 -0.81 11.27 6.26
CA CYS A 31 -0.13 12.16 5.33
C CYS A 31 1.43 12.05 5.46
N SER A 32 1.96 11.56 6.60
CA SER A 32 3.38 11.17 6.79
C SER A 32 3.54 9.73 7.30
N PRO A 33 3.23 8.74 6.45
CA PRO A 33 3.22 7.33 6.83
C PRO A 33 4.64 6.78 7.05
N ALA A 34 4.76 5.74 7.87
CA ALA A 34 6.01 4.99 8.01
C ALA A 34 6.19 3.91 6.94
N THR A 35 5.19 3.74 6.05
CA THR A 35 5.16 2.66 5.06
C THR A 35 4.73 3.13 3.67
N GLN A 36 5.09 2.33 2.65
CA GLN A 36 4.71 2.56 1.26
C GLN A 36 4.43 1.24 0.52
N PHE A 37 3.61 1.31 -0.53
CA PHE A 37 3.39 0.18 -1.42
C PHE A 37 4.56 -0.02 -2.39
N HIS A 38 5.04 -1.26 -2.50
CA HIS A 38 6.06 -1.67 -3.47
C HIS A 38 5.51 -2.80 -4.34
N LYS A 39 5.73 -2.72 -5.66
CA LYS A 39 5.44 -3.84 -6.57
C LYS A 39 6.58 -4.83 -6.55
N VAL A 40 6.30 -6.06 -6.19
CA VAL A 40 7.28 -7.15 -6.23
C VAL A 40 6.84 -8.16 -7.26
N ARG A 41 7.78 -8.62 -8.08
CA ARG A 41 7.55 -9.71 -9.02
C ARG A 41 8.32 -10.93 -8.56
N THR A 42 7.59 -12.01 -8.28
CA THR A 42 8.15 -13.31 -7.89
C THR A 42 7.82 -14.31 -8.99
N GLY A 43 8.76 -14.51 -9.92
CA GLY A 43 8.55 -15.32 -11.11
C GLY A 43 7.43 -14.77 -12.01
N ARG A 44 6.32 -15.50 -12.08
CA ARG A 44 5.12 -15.10 -12.85
C ARG A 44 4.10 -14.31 -12.02
N GLN A 45 4.27 -14.23 -10.70
CA GLN A 45 3.35 -13.53 -9.81
C GLN A 45 3.79 -12.08 -9.64
N LEU A 46 2.86 -11.15 -9.85
CA LEU A 46 3.01 -9.75 -9.48
C LEU A 46 2.22 -9.51 -8.20
N MET A 47 2.87 -8.96 -7.18
CA MET A 47 2.28 -8.68 -5.88
C MET A 47 2.54 -7.24 -5.48
N VAL A 48 1.67 -6.72 -4.61
CA VAL A 48 1.91 -5.46 -3.91
C VAL A 48 2.22 -5.81 -2.46
N VAL A 49 3.38 -5.39 -2.01
CA VAL A 49 3.80 -5.50 -0.60
C VAL A 49 3.83 -4.12 0.03
N VAL A 50 3.78 -4.07 1.36
CA VAL A 50 4.05 -2.85 2.11
C VAL A 50 5.45 -2.95 2.68
N VAL A 51 6.26 -1.91 2.44
CA VAL A 51 7.61 -1.78 2.99
C VAL A 51 7.66 -0.62 3.96
N THR A 52 8.51 -0.73 4.97
CA THR A 52 8.80 0.36 5.91
C THR A 52 9.81 1.32 5.27
N VAL A 53 9.59 2.63 5.44
CA VAL A 53 10.46 3.69 4.89
C VAL A 53 11.12 4.55 5.96
N ARG A 54 10.80 4.27 7.23
CA ARG A 54 11.42 4.80 8.45
C ARG A 54 11.15 3.83 9.60
N ASP A 55 11.78 4.08 10.74
CA ASP A 55 11.59 3.28 11.95
C ASP A 55 10.13 3.30 12.43
N ILE A 56 9.70 2.19 13.00
CA ILE A 56 8.39 1.99 13.62
C ILE A 56 8.63 1.61 15.07
N TYR A 57 8.07 2.39 15.97
CA TYR A 57 8.17 2.15 17.41
C TYR A 57 7.07 1.22 17.90
N PHE A 58 7.30 0.55 19.03
CA PHE A 58 6.29 -0.30 19.65
C PHE A 58 5.02 0.49 19.96
N GLY A 59 3.86 -0.07 19.62
CA GLY A 59 2.56 0.58 19.78
C GLY A 59 2.22 1.63 18.71
N GLN A 60 3.15 1.95 17.80
CA GLN A 60 2.87 2.87 16.70
C GLN A 60 1.93 2.23 15.66
N GLU A 61 0.88 2.95 15.28
CA GLU A 61 -0.01 2.52 14.21
C GLU A 61 0.70 2.48 12.86
N ILE A 62 0.44 1.42 12.10
CA ILE A 62 0.92 1.28 10.73
C ILE A 62 -0.05 1.99 9.80
N THR A 63 0.45 2.99 9.07
CA THR A 63 -0.33 3.85 8.19
C THR A 63 0.33 4.00 6.82
N MET A 64 -0.46 4.45 5.83
CA MET A 64 -0.02 4.66 4.45
C MET A 64 -0.60 5.94 3.83
N ALA A 65 0.02 6.45 2.77
CA ALA A 65 -0.55 7.56 2.01
C ALA A 65 -1.71 7.05 1.13
N SER A 66 -2.85 7.73 1.18
CA SER A 66 -4.03 7.50 0.35
C SER A 66 -4.64 8.85 -0.05
N GLY A 67 -5.33 8.92 -1.18
CA GLY A 67 -5.83 10.18 -1.76
C GLY A 67 -7.22 10.62 -1.27
N PHE A 68 -7.69 10.13 -0.13
CA PHE A 68 -8.98 10.51 0.46
C PHE A 68 -8.84 11.70 1.41
N LEU A 69 -9.95 12.24 1.92
CA LEU A 69 -9.94 13.31 2.93
C LEU A 69 -9.12 12.89 4.16
N CYS A 70 -7.91 13.42 4.30
CA CYS A 70 -6.98 13.13 5.38
C CYS A 70 -7.49 13.78 6.68
N ARG A 71 -7.67 12.99 7.74
CA ARG A 71 -7.93 13.47 9.11
C ARG A 71 -6.71 13.34 10.02
N CYS A 72 -5.53 13.10 9.45
CA CYS A 72 -4.34 13.02 10.26
C CYS A 72 -3.88 14.42 10.65
N GLU A 73 -3.30 14.56 11.84
CA GLU A 73 -2.84 15.84 12.41
C GLU A 73 -1.47 16.26 11.90
N TRP A 74 -1.13 15.95 10.64
CA TRP A 74 0.21 16.22 10.11
C TRP A 74 0.33 17.70 9.68
N PRO A 75 1.26 18.48 10.26
CA PRO A 75 1.35 19.92 10.02
C PRO A 75 2.11 20.31 8.74
N GLY A 76 2.80 19.38 8.09
CA GLY A 76 3.73 19.67 6.99
C GLY A 76 5.19 19.54 7.40
#